data_AF-A0AB39SE25-F1
#
_entry.id   AF-A0AB39SE25-F1
#
_cell.length_a   1.000
_cell.length_b   1.000
_cell.length_c   1.000
_cell.angle_alpha   90.00
_cell.angle_beta   90.00
_cell.angle_gamma   90.00
#
_symmetry.space_group_name_H-M   'P 1'
#
loop_
_entity.id
_entity.type
_entity.pdbx_description
1 polymer ?
#
loop_
_entity_poly.entity_id
_entity_poly.type
_entity_poly.pdbx_seq_one_letter_code
_entity_poly.pdbx_strand_id
1 'polypeptide(L)'
;MTYGSRPGNLPGFMNDPNDDDGSQVVKLDHAESRELEALSLNRFPPTVSAGLDWDSAVYDERRSWGDEDDWAKIAADLLTPYVSEGRRVAVFWGDLRVPTVTIPAETAVRHARKLLSMEPHFWIYPLGGPVLIECLMDGQVTVAPIPSG
;
A
#
# COMPACT_ATOMS: atom_id res chain seq x y z
N MET A 1 -11.84 -17.61 4.68
CA MET A 1 -10.48 -17.27 4.21
C MET A 1 -9.68 -16.84 5.43
N THR A 2 -8.47 -17.36 5.64
CA THR A 2 -7.66 -17.02 6.82
C THR A 2 -6.69 -15.91 6.45
N TYR A 3 -6.73 -14.80 7.20
CA TYR A 3 -5.85 -13.66 7.02
C TYR A 3 -4.38 -14.08 7.11
N GLY A 4 -3.53 -13.52 6.25
CA GLY A 4 -2.08 -13.73 6.33
C GLY A 4 -1.62 -15.18 6.13
N SER A 5 -2.47 -16.07 5.61
CA SER A 5 -2.17 -17.49 5.40
C SER A 5 -1.14 -17.77 4.29
N ARG A 6 -0.76 -16.75 3.50
CA ARG A 6 0.19 -16.82 2.39
C ARG A 6 1.27 -15.72 2.49
N PRO A 7 2.04 -15.65 3.59
CA PRO A 7 3.08 -14.63 3.75
C PRO A 7 4.23 -14.83 2.74
N GLY A 8 4.43 -16.07 2.25
CA GLY A 8 5.41 -16.39 1.23
C GLY A 8 5.13 -15.76 -0.16
N ASN A 9 3.94 -15.20 -0.37
CA ASN A 9 3.61 -14.45 -1.60
C ASN A 9 4.18 -13.02 -1.60
N LEU A 10 4.55 -12.50 -0.44
CA LEU A 10 5.22 -11.19 -0.37
C LEU A 10 6.53 -11.21 -1.19
N PRO A 11 6.98 -10.06 -1.70
CA PRO A 11 8.28 -9.94 -2.37
C PRO A 11 9.40 -10.59 -1.54
N GLY A 12 10.38 -11.21 -2.22
CA GLY A 12 11.42 -12.01 -1.56
C GLY A 12 12.14 -11.29 -0.42
N PHE A 13 12.45 -10.00 -0.56
CA PHE A 13 13.11 -9.21 0.49
C PHE A 13 12.27 -9.13 1.78
N MET A 14 10.93 -9.09 1.68
CA MET A 14 10.03 -9.09 2.84
C MET A 14 9.99 -10.43 3.58
N ASN A 15 10.55 -11.47 2.98
CA ASN A 15 10.66 -12.81 3.55
C ASN A 15 12.08 -13.16 4.00
N ASP A 16 13.06 -12.28 3.78
CA ASP A 16 14.45 -12.48 4.19
C ASP A 16 14.85 -11.50 5.31
N PRO A 17 14.95 -11.95 6.57
CA PRO A 17 15.36 -11.09 7.67
C PRO A 17 16.84 -10.68 7.62
N ASN A 18 17.64 -11.29 6.74
CA ASN A 18 19.05 -10.93 6.56
C ASN A 18 19.25 -9.90 5.43
N ASP A 19 18.20 -9.59 4.67
CA ASP A 19 18.20 -8.49 3.72
C ASP A 19 18.11 -7.16 4.50
N ASP A 20 18.91 -6.16 4.12
CA ASP A 20 18.96 -4.87 4.84
C ASP A 20 17.59 -4.18 4.88
N ASP A 21 16.82 -4.25 3.80
CA ASP A 21 15.45 -3.72 3.75
C ASP A 21 14.47 -4.72 4.37
N GLY A 22 14.68 -6.02 4.16
CA GLY A 22 13.88 -7.10 4.72
C GLY A 22 13.83 -7.13 6.25
N SER A 23 14.96 -6.82 6.90
CA SER A 23 15.07 -6.71 8.36
C SER A 23 14.18 -5.62 8.96
N GLN A 24 13.76 -4.64 8.15
CA GLN A 24 12.91 -3.54 8.55
C GLN A 24 11.42 -3.79 8.28
N VAL A 25 11.06 -4.94 7.70
CA VAL A 25 9.67 -5.29 7.36
C VAL A 25 8.97 -5.87 8.58
N VAL A 26 7.82 -5.29 8.93
CA VAL A 26 6.95 -5.83 9.98
C VAL A 26 5.69 -6.36 9.33
N LYS A 27 5.44 -7.66 9.44
CA LYS A 27 4.20 -8.31 9.00
C LYS A 27 3.18 -8.20 10.12
N LEU A 28 2.06 -7.56 9.84
CA LEU A 28 1.02 -7.34 10.82
C LEU A 28 0.15 -8.58 10.97
N ASP A 29 -0.24 -8.87 12.20
CA ASP A 29 -1.32 -9.81 12.44
C ASP A 29 -2.68 -9.24 12.00
N HIS A 30 -3.73 -10.05 12.13
CA HIS A 30 -5.06 -9.63 11.68
C HIS A 30 -5.61 -8.46 12.50
N ALA A 31 -5.36 -8.42 13.81
CA ALA A 31 -5.87 -7.35 14.66
C ALA A 31 -5.18 -6.01 14.32
N GLU A 32 -3.86 -6.04 14.20
CA GLU A 32 -3.05 -4.88 13.81
C GLU A 32 -3.44 -4.34 12.42
N SER A 33 -3.66 -5.23 11.43
CA SER A 33 -4.15 -4.81 10.11
C SER A 33 -5.50 -4.11 10.19
N ARG A 34 -6.43 -4.67 10.97
CA ARG A 34 -7.79 -4.11 11.11
C ARG A 34 -7.79 -2.75 11.77
N GLU A 35 -6.89 -2.50 12.71
CA GLU A 35 -6.70 -1.17 13.30
C GLU A 35 -6.26 -0.15 12.25
N LEU A 36 -5.27 -0.49 11.41
CA LEU A 36 -4.82 0.42 10.35
C LEU A 36 -5.87 0.62 9.25
N GLU A 37 -6.60 -0.42 8.86
CA GLU A 37 -7.71 -0.32 7.91
C GLU A 37 -8.80 0.63 8.46
N ALA A 38 -9.14 0.54 9.75
CA ALA A 38 -10.13 1.42 10.38
C ALA A 38 -9.71 2.89 10.41
N LEU A 39 -8.40 3.17 10.46
CA LEU A 39 -7.85 4.52 10.38
C LEU A 39 -7.72 5.06 8.96
N SER A 40 -7.79 4.19 7.93
CA SER A 40 -7.47 4.55 6.55
C SER A 40 -8.47 3.95 5.55
N LEU A 41 -8.23 2.74 5.06
CA LEU A 41 -8.98 2.07 3.99
C LEU A 41 -10.49 2.06 4.22
N ASN A 42 -10.93 1.71 5.43
CA ASN A 42 -12.36 1.61 5.79
C ASN A 42 -13.04 2.98 5.97
N ARG A 43 -12.31 4.09 5.78
CA ARG A 43 -12.90 5.44 5.74
C ARG A 43 -13.48 5.79 4.37
N PHE A 44 -13.19 4.98 3.35
CA PHE A 44 -13.70 5.14 2.00
C PHE A 44 -14.83 4.15 1.71
N PRO A 45 -15.81 4.51 0.88
CA PRO A 45 -16.85 3.59 0.44
C PRO A 45 -16.23 2.45 -0.41
N PRO A 46 -16.56 1.18 -0.12
CA PRO A 46 -16.03 0.06 -0.90
C PRO A 46 -16.85 -0.17 -2.17
N THR A 47 -16.18 -0.67 -3.22
CA THR A 47 -16.85 -1.28 -4.38
C THR A 47 -17.20 -2.74 -4.13
N VAL A 48 -17.96 -3.33 -5.06
CA VAL A 48 -18.26 -4.77 -5.06
C VAL A 48 -17.01 -5.63 -5.36
N SER A 49 -16.00 -5.05 -6.02
CA SER A 49 -14.79 -5.74 -6.50
C SER A 49 -13.55 -5.51 -5.62
N ALA A 50 -13.74 -5.22 -4.33
CA ALA A 50 -12.69 -4.98 -3.34
C ALA A 50 -11.80 -3.73 -3.56
N GLY A 51 -12.07 -2.91 -4.58
CA GLY A 51 -11.51 -1.55 -4.73
C GLY A 51 -12.32 -0.50 -3.98
N LEU A 52 -11.86 0.76 -3.98
CA LEU A 52 -12.61 1.89 -3.41
C LEU A 52 -13.50 2.59 -4.45
N ASP A 53 -14.69 3.02 -4.02
CA ASP A 53 -15.65 3.71 -4.88
C ASP A 53 -15.28 5.19 -5.00
N TRP A 54 -14.46 5.48 -6.01
CA TRP A 54 -14.03 6.84 -6.32
C TRP A 54 -15.06 7.68 -7.06
N ASP A 55 -16.17 7.10 -7.52
CA ASP A 55 -17.26 7.90 -8.10
C ASP A 55 -18.05 8.61 -6.98
N SER A 56 -18.02 8.08 -5.75
CA SER A 56 -18.65 8.68 -4.57
C SER A 56 -17.66 9.31 -3.57
N ALA A 57 -16.35 9.15 -3.75
CA ALA A 57 -15.31 9.70 -2.90
C ALA A 57 -14.52 10.85 -3.55
N VAL A 58 -14.08 11.80 -2.73
CA VAL A 58 -13.18 12.89 -3.17
C VAL A 58 -11.75 12.35 -3.21
N TYR A 59 -11.04 12.63 -4.31
CA TYR A 59 -9.62 12.35 -4.45
C TYR A 59 -8.88 13.60 -4.93
N ASP A 60 -7.62 13.74 -4.52
CA ASP A 60 -6.78 14.90 -4.88
C ASP A 60 -6.17 14.71 -6.27
N GLU A 61 -5.75 13.48 -6.57
CA GLU A 61 -5.02 13.18 -7.79
C GLU A 61 -5.31 11.77 -8.29
N ARG A 62 -5.35 11.61 -9.62
CA ARG A 62 -5.36 10.31 -10.29
C ARG A 62 -4.30 10.31 -11.40
N ARG A 63 -3.41 9.31 -11.36
CA ARG A 63 -2.37 9.06 -12.35
C ARG A 63 -2.56 7.68 -12.99
N SER A 64 -1.83 7.43 -14.07
CA SER A 64 -1.79 6.13 -14.73
C SER A 64 -0.35 5.65 -14.92
N TRP A 65 -0.08 4.37 -14.70
CA TRP A 65 1.17 3.72 -15.08
C TRP A 65 0.95 2.79 -16.27
N GLY A 66 1.89 2.76 -17.21
CA GLY A 66 1.89 1.78 -18.31
C GLY A 66 2.69 0.52 -17.99
N ASP A 67 3.71 0.65 -17.15
CA ASP A 67 4.61 -0.42 -16.75
C ASP A 67 5.16 -0.20 -15.31
N GLU A 68 6.04 -1.10 -14.87
CA GLU A 68 6.67 -1.04 -13.56
C GLU A 68 7.58 0.19 -13.38
N ASP A 69 8.13 0.75 -14.46
CA ASP A 69 9.00 1.93 -14.41
C ASP A 69 8.20 3.21 -14.19
N ASP A 70 7.03 3.31 -14.83
CA ASP A 70 6.09 4.40 -14.59
C ASP A 70 5.57 4.37 -13.16
N TRP A 71 5.20 3.18 -12.66
CA TRP A 71 4.82 3.03 -11.25
C TRP A 71 5.94 3.44 -10.30
N ALA A 72 7.17 3.00 -10.55
CA ALA A 72 8.30 3.34 -9.67
C ALA A 72 8.51 4.87 -9.57
N LYS A 73 8.34 5.61 -10.67
CA LYS A 73 8.39 7.09 -10.67
C LYS A 73 7.23 7.69 -9.89
N ILE A 74 6.00 7.22 -10.13
CA ILE A 74 4.81 7.69 -9.41
C ILE A 74 4.96 7.45 -7.90
N ALA A 75 5.39 6.25 -7.50
CA ALA A 75 5.61 5.91 -6.11
C ALA A 75 6.68 6.80 -5.46
N ALA A 76 7.79 7.06 -6.16
CA ALA A 76 8.83 7.97 -5.70
C ALA A 76 8.27 9.39 -5.46
N ASP A 77 7.54 9.93 -6.43
CA ASP A 77 6.95 11.27 -6.32
C ASP A 77 5.96 11.36 -5.15
N LEU A 78 5.04 10.40 -5.05
CA LEU A 78 3.99 10.39 -4.02
C LEU A 78 4.55 10.16 -2.61
N LEU A 79 5.63 9.40 -2.48
CA LEU A 79 6.19 9.02 -1.19
C LEU A 79 7.36 9.90 -0.72
N THR A 80 7.93 10.74 -1.60
CA THR A 80 9.04 11.65 -1.27
C THR A 80 8.82 12.48 0.01
N PRO A 81 7.63 13.06 0.26
CA PRO A 81 7.39 13.78 1.52
C PRO A 81 7.58 12.89 2.75
N TYR A 82 7.08 11.66 2.70
CA TYR A 82 7.15 10.70 3.82
C TYR A 82 8.54 10.09 4.00
N VAL A 83 9.31 9.97 2.90
CA VAL A 83 10.74 9.62 2.95
C VAL A 83 11.51 10.70 3.72
N SER A 84 11.28 11.97 3.38
CA SER A 84 11.96 13.11 4.02
C SER A 84 11.67 13.21 5.52
N GLU A 85 10.51 12.71 5.94
CA GLU A 85 10.09 12.65 7.35
C GLU A 85 10.51 11.36 8.06
N GLY A 86 11.19 10.42 7.38
CA GLY A 86 11.57 9.13 7.95
C GLY A 86 10.37 8.25 8.32
N ARG A 87 9.20 8.46 7.70
CA ARG A 87 7.98 7.73 8.03
C ARG A 87 8.01 6.29 7.50
N ARG A 88 7.18 5.47 8.14
CA ARG A 88 6.79 4.16 7.64
C ARG A 88 5.47 4.25 6.89
N VAL A 89 5.26 3.32 5.97
CA VAL A 89 3.99 3.12 5.27
C VAL A 89 3.45 1.73 5.60
N ALA A 90 2.14 1.60 5.71
CA ALA A 90 1.46 0.31 5.61
C ALA A 90 1.14 0.01 4.15
N VAL A 91 1.29 -1.25 3.75
CA VAL A 91 0.84 -1.71 2.44
C VAL A 91 -0.17 -2.84 2.60
N PHE A 92 -1.37 -2.58 2.12
CA PHE A 92 -2.52 -3.51 2.13
C PHE A 92 -2.67 -4.14 0.75
N TRP A 93 -3.05 -5.41 0.71
CA TRP A 93 -3.21 -6.17 -0.54
C TRP A 93 -4.67 -6.52 -0.79
N GLY A 94 -5.06 -6.57 -2.07
CA GLY A 94 -6.40 -7.05 -2.47
C GLY A 94 -6.68 -8.48 -2.00
N ASP A 95 -5.64 -9.34 -1.90
CA ASP A 95 -5.73 -10.67 -1.33
C ASP A 95 -5.44 -10.68 0.19
N LEU A 96 -6.49 -10.80 1.01
CA LEU A 96 -6.39 -10.92 2.47
C LEU A 96 -5.53 -12.10 2.97
N ARG A 97 -5.20 -13.07 2.12
CA ARG A 97 -4.27 -14.16 2.49
C ARG A 97 -2.83 -13.65 2.57
N VAL A 98 -2.49 -12.54 1.92
CA VAL A 98 -1.20 -11.89 2.03
C VAL A 98 -1.29 -10.87 3.18
N PRO A 99 -0.41 -10.91 4.18
CA PRO A 99 -0.53 -10.01 5.32
C PRO A 99 -0.15 -8.59 4.93
N THR A 100 -0.82 -7.62 5.55
CA THR A 100 -0.41 -6.21 5.56
C THR A 100 0.99 -6.12 6.15
N VAL A 101 1.83 -5.28 5.54
CA VAL A 101 3.19 -5.02 6.01
C VAL A 101 3.35 -3.56 6.36
N THR A 102 4.19 -3.25 7.34
CA THR A 102 4.76 -1.90 7.46
C THR A 102 6.23 -1.92 7.08
N ILE A 103 6.65 -0.92 6.32
CA ILE A 103 8.03 -0.73 5.85
C ILE A 103 8.38 0.76 5.88
N PRO A 104 9.66 1.15 5.96
CA PRO A 104 10.06 2.53 5.71
C PRO A 104 9.55 3.01 4.34
N ALA A 105 9.14 4.27 4.24
CA ALA A 105 8.69 4.85 2.97
C ALA A 105 9.79 4.75 1.90
N GLU A 106 11.06 4.92 2.29
CA GLU A 106 12.20 4.79 1.39
C GLU A 106 12.32 3.38 0.82
N THR A 107 12.13 2.36 1.65
CA THR A 107 12.10 0.95 1.23
C THR A 107 10.95 0.70 0.27
N ALA A 108 9.77 1.29 0.51
CA ALA A 108 8.63 1.20 -0.41
C ALA A 108 8.95 1.79 -1.79
N VAL A 109 9.59 2.95 -1.84
CA VAL A 109 10.05 3.58 -3.10
C VAL A 109 11.08 2.72 -3.81
N ARG A 110 12.10 2.24 -3.08
CA ARG A 110 13.19 1.43 -3.64
C ARG A 110 12.71 0.12 -4.25
N HIS A 111 11.71 -0.51 -3.63
CA HIS A 111 11.13 -1.78 -4.09
C HIS A 111 9.77 -1.62 -4.78
N ALA A 112 9.40 -0.40 -5.22
CA ALA A 112 8.10 -0.11 -5.80
C ALA A 112 7.72 -1.10 -6.91
N ARG A 113 8.65 -1.39 -7.84
CA ARG A 113 8.45 -2.39 -8.90
C ARG A 113 8.01 -3.73 -8.35
N LYS A 114 8.70 -4.25 -7.33
CA LYS A 114 8.38 -5.55 -6.70
C LYS A 114 7.03 -5.56 -6.00
N LEU A 115 6.57 -4.43 -5.46
CA LEU A 115 5.22 -4.32 -4.89
C LEU A 115 4.17 -4.52 -5.99
N LEU A 116 4.35 -3.85 -7.13
CA LEU A 116 3.46 -3.98 -8.28
C LEU A 116 3.49 -5.37 -8.90
N SER A 117 4.68 -5.97 -9.07
CA SER A 117 4.83 -7.32 -9.64
C SER A 117 4.21 -8.41 -8.75
N MET A 118 4.06 -8.17 -7.43
CA MET A 118 3.46 -9.13 -6.52
C MET A 118 1.96 -9.24 -6.75
N GLU A 119 1.26 -8.10 -6.66
CA GLU A 119 -0.16 -8.00 -6.96
C GLU A 119 -0.45 -6.56 -7.37
N PRO A 120 -0.93 -6.29 -8.58
CA PRO A 120 -1.24 -4.93 -9.03
C PRO A 120 -2.60 -4.45 -8.49
N HIS A 121 -2.94 -4.80 -7.26
CA HIS A 121 -4.09 -4.27 -6.54
C HIS A 121 -3.74 -4.13 -5.06
N PHE A 122 -3.43 -2.90 -4.67
CA PHE A 122 -2.93 -2.62 -3.32
C PHE A 122 -3.13 -1.17 -2.91
N TRP A 123 -3.00 -0.92 -1.61
CA TRP A 123 -3.05 0.41 -1.04
C TRP A 123 -1.81 0.71 -0.22
N ILE A 124 -1.33 1.94 -0.30
CA ILE A 124 -0.28 2.47 0.55
C ILE A 124 -0.87 3.54 1.47
N TYR A 125 -0.70 3.34 2.78
CA TYR A 125 -1.06 4.32 3.81
C TYR A 125 0.22 4.78 4.53
N PRO A 126 0.71 6.00 4.29
CA PRO A 126 1.74 6.60 5.12
C PRO A 126 1.24 6.72 6.56
N LEU A 127 1.92 6.08 7.51
CA LEU A 127 1.39 5.96 8.87
C LEU A 127 1.21 7.34 9.52
N GLY A 128 0.00 7.60 10.03
CA GLY A 128 -0.39 8.90 10.57
C GLY A 128 -0.43 10.02 9.53
N GLY A 129 -0.37 9.67 8.25
CA GLY A 129 -0.50 10.60 7.12
C GLY A 129 -1.97 10.89 6.81
N PRO A 130 -2.24 11.97 6.06
CA PRO A 130 -3.61 12.37 5.76
C PRO A 130 -4.18 11.71 4.51
N VAL A 131 -3.44 10.85 3.81
CA VAL A 131 -3.86 10.30 2.51
C VAL A 131 -3.80 8.77 2.47
N LEU A 132 -4.61 8.21 1.59
CA LEU A 132 -4.53 6.83 1.13
C LEU A 132 -4.20 6.84 -0.37
N ILE A 133 -3.30 5.96 -0.79
CA ILE A 133 -2.93 5.77 -2.19
C ILE A 133 -3.43 4.39 -2.60
N GLU A 134 -4.34 4.29 -3.57
CA GLU A 134 -4.75 3.02 -4.18
C GLU A 134 -4.05 2.83 -5.52
N CYS A 135 -3.50 1.64 -5.75
CA CYS A 135 -3.01 1.18 -7.03
C CYS A 135 -3.91 0.04 -7.52
N LEU A 136 -4.49 0.21 -8.72
CA LEU A 136 -5.41 -0.74 -9.33
C LEU A 136 -4.78 -1.45 -10.52
N MET A 137 -5.30 -2.65 -10.80
CA MET A 137 -4.77 -3.55 -11.83
C MET A 137 -4.99 -3.06 -13.26
N ASP A 138 -5.84 -2.05 -13.42
CA ASP A 138 -6.16 -1.39 -14.68
C ASP A 138 -5.18 -0.24 -15.02
N GLY A 139 -4.13 -0.07 -14.22
CA GLY A 139 -3.11 0.96 -14.43
C GLY A 139 -3.36 2.25 -13.67
N GLN A 140 -4.46 2.38 -12.91
CA GLN A 140 -4.78 3.61 -12.19
C GLN A 140 -4.09 3.66 -10.82
N VAL A 141 -3.65 4.87 -10.45
CA VAL A 141 -3.22 5.22 -9.09
C VAL A 141 -4.04 6.41 -8.63
N THR A 142 -4.80 6.25 -7.56
CA THR A 142 -5.65 7.30 -6.99
C THR A 142 -5.12 7.69 -5.62
N VAL A 143 -4.95 8.99 -5.40
CA VAL A 143 -4.52 9.57 -4.11
C VAL A 143 -5.68 10.36 -3.55
N ALA A 144 -6.10 10.01 -2.34
CA ALA A 144 -7.23 10.65 -1.71
C ALA A 144 -6.95 11.02 -0.26
N PRO A 145 -7.43 12.18 0.21
CA PRO A 145 -7.38 12.53 1.61
C PRO A 145 -8.30 11.59 2.40
N ILE A 146 -7.82 11.08 3.52
CA ILE A 146 -8.58 10.20 4.41
C ILE A 146 -9.69 11.03 5.09
N PRO A 147 -10.97 10.63 4.96
CA PRO A 147 -12.07 11.32 5.61
C PRO A 147 -11.93 11.37 7.13
N SER A 148 -12.07 12.57 7.70
CA SER A 148 -11.86 12.87 9.14
C SER A 148 -12.98 12.39 10.08
N GLY A 149 -13.86 11.51 9.61
CA GLY A 149 -15.13 11.15 10.26
C GLY A 149 -15.05 10.70 11.71
#